data_AF-A0A4Q3C623-F1
#
_entry.id   AF-A0A4Q3C623-F1
#
_cell.length_a   1.000
_cell.length_b   1.000
_cell.length_c   1.000
_cell.angle_alpha   90.00
_cell.angle_beta   90.00
_cell.angle_gamma   90.00
#
_symmetry.space_group_name_H-M   'P 1'
#
loop_
_entity.id
_entity.type
_entity.pdbx_description
1 polymer ?
#
loop_
_entity_poly.entity_id
_entity_poly.type
_entity_poly.pdbx_seq_one_letter_code
_entity_poly.pdbx_strand_id
1 'polypeptide(L)'
;MRYSRFEKGSGGHYLKSRSAMIDVTDSSFDDSQGRTTNYMIDLPGGARGRIERNVFVQGADKENHSAFITVASEGQQNSSVNLRIAGNDAHMARGVTWPSALLADRSGTPKQIVDNRIDSRIKPVSEIEAPGFTTRVKDRLRYYLSRLIG
;
A
#
# COMPACT_ATOMS: atom_id res chain seq x y z
N MET A 1 13.24 -3.05 -7.73
CA MET A 1 13.68 -3.74 -6.50
C MET A 1 13.30 -5.20 -6.60
N ARG A 2 14.21 -6.11 -6.24
CA ARG A 2 13.97 -7.55 -6.25
C ARG A 2 14.66 -8.21 -5.06
N TYR A 3 14.17 -9.36 -4.61
CA TYR A 3 14.82 -10.19 -3.57
C TYR A 3 15.15 -9.43 -2.28
N SER A 4 14.27 -8.50 -1.90
CA SER A 4 14.47 -7.62 -0.75
C SER A 4 13.51 -7.99 0.39
N ARG A 5 13.93 -7.72 1.63
CA ARG A 5 13.12 -7.95 2.83
C ARG A 5 12.94 -6.64 3.60
N PHE A 6 11.68 -6.31 3.84
CA PHE A 6 11.24 -5.17 4.64
C PHE A 6 10.54 -5.70 5.88
N GLU A 7 10.94 -5.25 7.06
CA GLU A 7 10.31 -5.66 8.31
C GLU A 7 10.42 -4.56 9.37
N LYS A 8 9.56 -4.64 10.39
CA LYS A 8 9.67 -3.80 11.61
C LYS A 8 9.74 -2.30 11.33
N GLY A 9 9.00 -1.83 10.31
CA GLY A 9 8.92 -0.41 10.00
C GLY A 9 8.41 0.38 11.20
N SER A 10 8.94 1.59 11.40
CA SER A 10 8.60 2.46 12.54
C SER A 10 7.96 3.77 12.11
N GLY A 11 7.18 3.75 11.03
CA GLY A 11 6.63 4.93 10.38
C GLY A 11 6.55 4.79 8.87
N GLY A 12 5.56 5.44 8.25
CA GLY A 12 5.51 5.64 6.80
C GLY A 12 5.34 4.36 5.96
N HIS A 13 5.58 4.49 4.65
CA HIS A 13 5.50 3.38 3.69
C HIS A 13 6.81 2.60 3.65
N TYR A 14 6.76 1.27 3.49
CA TYR A 14 7.98 0.49 3.23
C TYR A 14 8.60 0.83 1.87
N LEU A 15 7.76 1.12 0.87
CA LEU A 15 8.16 1.61 -0.43
C LEU A 15 7.22 2.72 -0.91
N LYS A 16 7.76 3.91 -1.19
CA LYS A 16 7.07 4.98 -1.90
C LYS A 16 7.83 5.34 -3.16
N SER A 17 7.20 5.28 -4.33
CA SER A 17 7.85 5.59 -5.60
C SER A 17 7.01 6.49 -6.49
N ARG A 18 7.63 7.56 -7.01
CA ARG A 18 7.03 8.49 -7.99
C ARG A 18 7.46 8.19 -9.44
N SER A 19 8.21 7.10 -9.65
CA SER A 19 8.69 6.71 -10.97
C SER A 19 7.54 6.20 -11.84
N ALA A 20 7.57 6.52 -13.14
CA ALA A 20 6.60 6.02 -14.10
C ALA A 20 6.65 4.49 -14.30
N MET A 21 7.78 3.87 -13.97
CA MET A 21 8.02 2.44 -14.07
C MET A 21 8.27 1.84 -12.69
N ILE A 22 7.61 0.72 -12.41
CA ILE A 22 7.83 -0.06 -11.20
C ILE A 22 8.18 -1.52 -11.54
N ASP A 23 9.13 -2.05 -10.79
CA ASP A 23 9.49 -3.47 -10.83
C ASP A 23 9.81 -3.87 -9.38
N VAL A 24 8.82 -4.43 -8.68
CA VAL A 24 8.92 -4.93 -7.31
C VAL A 24 8.56 -6.39 -7.34
N THR A 25 9.57 -7.25 -7.36
CA THR A 25 9.31 -8.69 -7.47
C THR A 25 10.06 -9.49 -6.43
N ASP A 26 9.53 -10.66 -6.11
CA ASP A 26 10.25 -11.68 -5.33
C ASP A 26 10.76 -11.12 -3.98
N SER A 27 10.01 -10.19 -3.38
CA SER A 27 10.38 -9.47 -2.15
C SER A 27 9.37 -9.74 -1.03
N SER A 28 9.72 -9.41 0.20
CA SER A 28 8.85 -9.58 1.37
C SER A 28 8.66 -8.28 2.14
N PHE A 29 7.43 -8.06 2.60
CA PHE A 29 7.01 -6.94 3.43
C PHE A 29 6.31 -7.51 4.67
N ASP A 30 7.06 -7.64 5.76
CA ASP A 30 6.57 -8.19 7.03
C ASP A 30 6.32 -7.08 8.03
N ASP A 31 5.07 -6.62 8.08
CA ASP A 31 4.64 -5.56 8.98
C ASP A 31 4.12 -6.09 10.32
N SER A 32 4.26 -7.39 10.59
CA SER A 32 3.74 -8.01 11.83
C SER A 32 4.32 -7.40 13.12
N GLN A 33 5.50 -6.80 13.03
CA GLN A 33 6.19 -6.07 14.10
C GLN A 33 6.38 -4.58 13.77
N GLY A 34 5.65 -4.07 12.77
CA GLY A 34 5.64 -2.66 12.41
C GLY A 34 4.91 -1.82 13.45
N ARG A 35 5.24 -0.53 13.48
CA ARG A 35 4.62 0.50 14.31
C ARG A 35 4.37 1.74 13.49
N THR A 36 3.17 2.31 13.61
CA THR A 36 2.75 3.53 12.91
C THR A 36 3.06 3.49 11.41
N THR A 37 3.03 2.32 10.78
CA THR A 37 3.35 2.17 9.35
C THR A 37 2.15 2.55 8.50
N ASN A 38 2.38 2.71 7.20
CA ASN A 38 1.35 3.09 6.23
C ASN A 38 1.22 1.98 5.17
N TYR A 39 0.67 2.27 3.99
CA TYR A 39 0.66 1.29 2.89
C TYR A 39 2.06 0.71 2.66
N MET A 40 2.16 -0.59 2.39
CA MET A 40 3.46 -1.24 2.16
C MET A 40 4.11 -0.72 0.89
N ILE A 41 3.31 -0.56 -0.18
CA ILE A 41 3.74 0.05 -1.44
C ILE A 41 2.81 1.21 -1.76
N ASP A 42 3.36 2.40 -1.93
CA ASP A 42 2.65 3.59 -2.38
C ASP A 42 3.24 4.10 -3.71
N LEU A 43 2.40 4.11 -4.74
CA LEU A 43 2.67 4.68 -6.05
C LEU A 43 1.83 5.96 -6.20
N PRO A 44 2.19 7.05 -5.51
CA PRO A 44 1.31 8.20 -5.32
C PRO A 44 0.89 8.86 -6.62
N GLY A 45 1.75 8.85 -7.65
CA GLY A 45 1.44 9.38 -8.97
C GLY A 45 1.02 8.37 -10.03
N GLY A 46 0.83 7.12 -9.62
CA GLY A 46 0.68 5.98 -10.53
C GLY A 46 2.01 5.49 -11.09
N ALA A 47 1.97 4.30 -11.68
CA ALA A 47 3.08 3.69 -12.41
C ALA A 47 2.59 2.50 -13.26
N ARG A 48 3.33 2.15 -14.30
CA ARG A 48 3.19 0.88 -15.03
C ARG A 48 4.34 -0.06 -14.68
N GLY A 49 4.16 -1.37 -14.93
CA GLY A 49 5.18 -2.38 -14.66
C GLY A 49 4.65 -3.52 -13.81
N ARG A 50 5.44 -4.00 -12.85
CA ARG A 50 5.18 -5.26 -12.14
C ARG A 50 5.36 -5.16 -10.63
N ILE A 51 4.39 -5.71 -9.91
CA ILE A 51 4.44 -6.04 -8.49
C ILE A 51 4.08 -7.51 -8.37
N GLU A 52 5.09 -8.40 -8.39
CA GLU A 52 4.85 -9.83 -8.57
C GLU A 52 5.59 -10.73 -7.59
N ARG A 53 4.97 -11.86 -7.23
CA ARG A 53 5.60 -12.90 -6.38
C ARG A 53 6.16 -12.36 -5.07
N ASN A 54 5.55 -11.31 -4.54
CA ASN A 54 5.90 -10.77 -3.24
C ASN A 54 5.09 -11.43 -2.14
N VAL A 55 5.63 -11.43 -0.93
CA VAL A 55 4.92 -11.81 0.29
C VAL A 55 4.61 -10.56 1.09
N PHE A 56 3.37 -10.42 1.53
CA PHE A 56 2.92 -9.31 2.37
C PHE A 56 2.25 -9.82 3.65
N VAL A 57 2.71 -9.33 4.80
CA VAL A 57 2.14 -9.64 6.12
C VAL A 57 1.65 -8.34 6.75
N GLN A 58 0.34 -8.14 6.82
CA GLN A 58 -0.23 -6.89 7.32
C GLN A 58 -0.23 -6.83 8.85
N GLY A 59 0.44 -5.83 9.41
CA GLY A 59 0.52 -5.57 10.84
C GLY A 59 -0.72 -4.91 11.43
N ALA A 60 -0.81 -4.91 12.76
CA ALA A 60 -1.92 -4.30 13.48
C ALA A 60 -1.78 -2.78 13.70
N ASP A 61 -0.53 -2.28 13.78
CA ASP A 61 -0.24 -0.88 14.11
C ASP A 61 0.08 -0.07 12.85
N LYS A 62 -0.98 0.53 12.28
CA LYS A 62 -0.91 1.27 11.02
C LYS A 62 -1.68 2.58 11.09
N GLU A 63 -1.16 3.60 10.43
CA GLU A 63 -1.88 4.84 10.14
C GLU A 63 -2.91 4.63 9.03
N ASN A 64 -2.55 3.89 7.97
CA ASN A 64 -3.47 3.47 6.93
C ASN A 64 -3.41 1.97 6.75
N HIS A 65 -4.55 1.33 6.96
CA HIS A 65 -4.70 -0.12 6.93
C HIS A 65 -5.66 -0.61 5.83
N SER A 66 -6.24 0.31 5.08
CA SER A 66 -7.26 0.03 4.06
C SER A 66 -6.74 -0.77 2.88
N ALA A 67 -5.44 -0.72 2.60
CA ALA A 67 -4.83 -1.49 1.53
C ALA A 67 -3.36 -1.86 1.78
N PHE A 68 -2.82 -2.73 0.94
CA PHE A 68 -1.41 -3.10 0.91
C PHE A 68 -0.64 -2.25 -0.10
N ILE A 69 -1.21 -2.11 -1.31
CA ILE A 69 -0.67 -1.34 -2.42
C ILE A 69 -1.66 -0.21 -2.74
N THR A 70 -1.17 1.01 -2.88
CA THR A 70 -1.99 2.13 -3.38
C THR A 70 -1.41 2.70 -4.68
N VAL A 71 -2.30 3.10 -5.59
CA VAL A 71 -1.96 3.64 -6.92
C VAL A 71 -2.70 4.95 -7.16
N ALA A 72 -1.95 5.96 -7.63
CA ALA A 72 -2.45 7.30 -7.97
C ALA A 72 -3.16 8.02 -6.80
N SER A 73 -2.68 7.79 -5.57
CA SER A 73 -3.28 8.35 -4.35
C SER A 73 -3.18 9.88 -4.26
N GLU A 74 -2.17 10.49 -4.89
CA GLU A 74 -1.88 11.92 -4.98
C GLU A 74 -2.20 12.50 -6.38
N GLY A 75 -2.95 11.75 -7.20
CA GLY A 75 -3.24 12.08 -8.59
C GLY A 75 -2.54 11.14 -9.58
N GLN A 76 -2.82 11.31 -10.87
CA GLN A 76 -2.33 10.42 -11.92
C GLN A 76 -1.36 11.16 -12.84
N GLN A 77 -0.12 11.34 -12.40
CA GLN A 77 0.96 11.90 -13.22
C GLN A 77 1.50 10.87 -14.23
N ASN A 78 1.43 9.57 -13.88
CA ASN A 78 1.88 8.48 -14.73
C ASN A 78 0.72 7.54 -15.09
N SER A 79 0.77 6.98 -16.31
CA SER A 79 -0.14 5.91 -16.70
C SER A 79 0.05 4.69 -15.80
N SER A 80 -1.06 4.09 -15.38
CA SER A 80 -1.09 2.83 -14.65
C SER A 80 -1.80 1.70 -15.42
N VAL A 81 -2.02 1.92 -16.72
CA VAL A 81 -2.56 0.91 -17.63
C VAL A 81 -1.62 -0.29 -17.65
N ASN A 82 -2.20 -1.49 -17.51
CA ASN A 82 -1.47 -2.75 -17.50
C ASN A 82 -0.42 -2.88 -16.40
N LEU A 83 -0.50 -2.07 -15.33
CA LEU A 83 0.22 -2.38 -14.10
C LEU A 83 -0.23 -3.78 -13.64
N ARG A 84 0.77 -4.65 -13.48
CA ARG A 84 0.57 -6.06 -13.18
C ARG A 84 0.86 -6.33 -11.72
N ILE A 85 -0.14 -6.85 -11.02
CA ILE A 85 -0.09 -7.25 -9.62
C ILE A 85 -0.41 -8.73 -9.60
N ALA A 86 0.60 -9.59 -9.62
CA ALA A 86 0.40 -11.00 -9.91
C ALA A 86 1.19 -11.96 -9.03
N GLY A 87 0.57 -13.09 -8.68
CA GLY A 87 1.26 -14.16 -7.95
C GLY A 87 1.74 -13.76 -6.55
N ASN A 88 1.22 -12.66 -5.98
CA ASN A 88 1.59 -12.25 -4.63
C ASN A 88 0.82 -13.07 -3.59
N ASP A 89 1.41 -13.21 -2.41
CA ASP A 89 0.79 -13.81 -1.25
C ASP A 89 0.59 -12.75 -0.16
N ALA A 90 -0.66 -12.40 0.13
CA ALA A 90 -1.00 -11.37 1.09
C ALA A 90 -1.86 -11.97 2.22
N HIS A 91 -1.38 -11.85 3.46
CA HIS A 91 -2.08 -12.34 4.63
C HIS A 91 -2.02 -11.36 5.79
N MET A 92 -2.93 -11.55 6.74
CA MET A 92 -3.01 -10.75 7.96
C MET A 92 -2.08 -11.32 9.03
N ALA A 93 -1.37 -10.46 9.77
CA ALA A 93 -0.70 -10.90 10.99
C ALA A 93 -1.73 -11.38 12.03
N ARG A 94 -1.27 -12.20 12.98
CA ARG A 94 -2.12 -12.71 14.06
C ARG A 94 -2.76 -11.56 14.84
N GLY A 95 -4.07 -11.68 15.08
CA GLY A 95 -4.83 -10.70 15.86
C GLY A 95 -5.35 -9.50 15.07
N VAL A 96 -5.01 -9.37 13.79
CA VAL A 96 -5.61 -8.38 12.90
C VAL A 96 -7.02 -8.83 12.51
N THR A 97 -8.04 -8.07 12.90
CA THR A 97 -9.45 -8.44 12.75
C THR A 97 -10.23 -7.59 11.74
N TRP A 98 -9.64 -6.49 11.26
CA TRP A 98 -10.27 -5.56 10.32
C TRP A 98 -10.01 -5.94 8.85
N PRO A 99 -10.86 -5.49 7.91
CA PRO A 99 -10.70 -5.77 6.48
C PRO A 99 -9.65 -4.87 5.81
N SER A 100 -9.08 -5.34 4.70
CA SER A 100 -8.16 -4.57 3.84
C SER A 100 -8.35 -4.93 2.37
N ALA A 101 -7.55 -4.35 1.49
CA ALA A 101 -7.48 -4.70 0.08
C ALA A 101 -6.04 -4.91 -0.38
N LEU A 102 -5.82 -5.82 -1.32
CA LEU A 102 -4.52 -5.97 -1.96
C LEU A 102 -4.16 -4.69 -2.73
N LEU A 103 -5.11 -4.15 -3.49
CA LEU A 103 -4.96 -2.91 -4.25
C LEU A 103 -6.02 -1.88 -3.91
N ALA A 104 -5.56 -0.65 -3.68
CA ALA A 104 -6.34 0.57 -3.69
C ALA A 104 -5.98 1.40 -4.95
N ASP A 105 -6.90 1.50 -5.92
CA ASP A 105 -6.63 2.17 -7.20
C ASP A 105 -7.46 3.45 -7.38
N ARG A 106 -6.79 4.60 -7.56
CA ARG A 106 -7.42 5.87 -7.93
C ARG A 106 -7.16 6.33 -9.35
N SER A 107 -6.41 5.54 -10.13
CA SER A 107 -6.16 5.87 -11.55
C SER A 107 -7.35 5.51 -12.46
N GLY A 108 -8.24 4.62 -12.03
CA GLY A 108 -9.37 4.15 -12.85
C GLY A 108 -8.96 3.41 -14.14
N THR A 109 -7.68 3.09 -14.30
CA THR A 109 -7.15 2.45 -15.50
C THR A 109 -7.13 0.93 -15.37
N PRO A 110 -7.27 0.16 -16.45
CA PRO A 110 -7.21 -1.30 -16.38
C PRO A 110 -5.93 -1.83 -15.74
N LYS A 111 -6.08 -2.76 -14.78
CA LYS A 111 -5.01 -3.46 -14.07
C LYS A 111 -5.03 -4.95 -14.37
N GLN A 112 -3.86 -5.58 -14.32
CA GLN A 112 -3.77 -7.04 -14.37
C GLN A 112 -3.55 -7.57 -12.96
N ILE A 113 -4.64 -8.01 -12.31
CA ILE A 113 -4.61 -8.51 -10.92
C ILE A 113 -4.94 -9.99 -10.98
N VAL A 114 -3.92 -10.83 -11.01
CA VAL A 114 -4.08 -12.26 -11.36
C VAL A 114 -3.30 -13.15 -10.41
N ASP A 115 -3.84 -14.32 -10.11
CA ASP A 115 -3.16 -15.38 -9.34
C ASP A 115 -2.61 -14.96 -7.97
N ASN A 116 -3.16 -13.90 -7.37
CA ASN A 116 -2.77 -13.50 -6.02
C ASN A 116 -3.51 -14.38 -5.00
N ARG A 117 -2.76 -14.92 -4.03
CA ARG A 117 -3.33 -15.56 -2.84
C ARG A 117 -3.58 -14.47 -1.80
N ILE A 118 -4.82 -14.35 -1.36
CA ILE A 118 -5.22 -13.35 -0.37
C ILE A 118 -6.06 -14.00 0.72
N ASP A 119 -5.83 -13.63 1.97
CA ASP A 119 -6.67 -14.06 3.10
C ASP A 119 -8.13 -13.60 2.93
N SER A 120 -9.06 -14.28 3.62
CA SER A 120 -10.50 -14.02 3.53
C SER A 120 -10.95 -12.60 3.91
N ARG A 121 -10.10 -11.83 4.59
CA ARG A 121 -10.35 -10.42 4.99
C ARG A 121 -9.77 -9.41 4.01
N ILE A 122 -9.06 -9.86 2.99
CA ILE A 122 -8.43 -9.03 1.98
C ILE A 122 -9.26 -9.11 0.72
N LYS A 123 -9.75 -7.96 0.25
CA LYS A 123 -10.39 -7.85 -1.07
C LYS A 123 -9.30 -7.71 -2.15
N PRO A 124 -9.51 -8.20 -3.39
CA PRO A 124 -8.54 -7.99 -4.47
C PRO A 124 -8.32 -6.50 -4.76
N VAL A 125 -9.42 -5.74 -4.84
CA VAL A 125 -9.41 -4.30 -5.10
C VAL A 125 -10.42 -3.62 -4.19
N SER A 126 -10.06 -2.46 -3.66
CA SER A 126 -11.00 -1.49 -3.12
C SER A 126 -10.96 -0.21 -3.95
N GLU A 127 -12.12 0.39 -4.19
CA GLU A 127 -12.17 1.83 -4.44
C GLU A 127 -11.70 2.53 -3.16
N ILE A 128 -10.75 3.45 -3.26
CA ILE A 128 -10.37 4.23 -2.07
C ILE A 128 -11.56 5.12 -1.73
N GLU A 129 -12.32 4.77 -0.68
CA GLU A 129 -13.06 5.78 0.07
C GLU A 129 -12.05 6.86 0.42
N ALA A 130 -12.20 8.03 -0.20
CA ALA A 130 -11.33 9.15 0.09
C ALA A 130 -11.31 9.35 1.62
N PRO A 131 -10.15 9.59 2.26
CA PRO A 131 -10.08 9.62 3.72
C PRO A 131 -11.19 10.53 4.22
N GLY A 132 -12.02 9.98 5.11
CA GLY A 132 -13.14 10.70 5.68
C GLY A 132 -12.66 12.05 6.20
N PHE A 133 -13.54 13.06 6.17
CA PHE A 133 -13.20 14.44 6.55
C PHE A 133 -12.39 14.51 7.86
N THR A 134 -12.73 13.68 8.84
CA THR A 134 -12.06 13.54 10.15
C THR A 134 -10.60 13.08 10.06
N THR A 135 -10.28 12.11 9.19
CA THR A 135 -8.90 11.62 8.99
C THR A 135 -8.05 12.73 8.36
N ARG A 136 -8.59 13.44 7.36
CA ARG A 136 -7.89 14.58 6.72
C ARG A 136 -7.60 15.71 7.72
N VAL A 137 -8.55 16.02 8.60
CA VAL A 137 -8.39 17.06 9.62
C VAL A 137 -7.31 16.66 10.63
N LYS A 138 -7.30 15.39 11.09
CA LYS A 138 -6.28 14.89 12.02
C LYS A 138 -4.88 14.93 11.41
N ASP A 139 -4.71 14.48 10.17
CA ASP A 139 -3.41 14.46 9.51
C ASP A 139 -2.89 15.89 9.25
N ARG A 140 -3.80 16.80 8.87
CA ARG A 140 -3.49 18.20 8.67
C ARG A 140 -3.11 18.91 9.98
N LEU A 141 -3.80 18.59 11.09
CA LEU A 141 -3.44 19.09 12.42
C LEU A 141 -2.07 18.57 12.86
N ARG A 142 -1.79 17.27 12.71
CA ARG A 142 -0.46 16.70 13.01
C ARG A 142 0.65 17.38 12.21
N TYR A 143 0.40 17.64 10.92
CA TYR A 143 1.34 18.33 10.04
C TYR A 143 1.65 19.76 10.48
N TYR A 144 0.64 20.53 10.92
CA TYR A 144 0.90 21.88 11.44
C TYR A 144 1.59 21.86 12.79
N LEU A 145 1.20 20.92 13.67
CA LEU A 145 1.84 20.76 14.97
C LEU A 145 3.32 20.38 14.83
N SER A 146 3.69 19.46 13.93
CA SER A 146 5.11 19.12 13.71
C SER A 146 5.95 20.28 13.18
N ARG A 147 5.32 21.32 12.62
CA ARG A 147 5.96 22.50 12.05
C ARG A 147 6.01 23.71 13.00
N LEU A 148 5.36 23.60 14.16
CA LEU A 148 5.38 24.60 15.23
C LEU A 148 6.40 24.26 16.33
N ILE A 149 6.90 23.03 16.33
CA ILE A 149 7.82 22.50 17.36
C ILE A 149 9.22 22.23 16.77
N GLY A 150 9.51 22.76 15.57
CA GLY A 150 10.79 22.61 14.86
C GLY A 150 11.31 23.95 14.35
#